data_AF-A0AA40DSF6-F1
#
_entry.id   AF-A0AA40DSF6-F1
#
_cell.length_a   1.000
_cell.length_b   1.000
_cell.length_c   1.000
_cell.angle_alpha   90.00
_cell.angle_beta   90.00
_cell.angle_gamma   90.00
#
_symmetry.space_group_name_H-M   'P 1'
#
loop_
_entity.id
_entity.type
_entity.pdbx_description
1 polymer ?
#
loop_
_entity_poly.entity_id
_entity_poly.type
_entity_poly.pdbx_seq_one_letter_code
_entity_poly.pdbx_strand_id
1 'polypeptide(L)'
;TLDLATLRARLPLDNDRPTLPAHQPLGALAVLPNELLCEILANVDIAALTTFRRANRAARAAVDSIPEYATLVKSHPDVLRAVVASSATSYTCRDLHAELQNTKCRKCSAEATHVYLITCHLVCRRCF
;
A
#
# COMPACT_ATOMS: atom_id res chain seq x y z
N THR A 1 3.14 19.83 4.27
CA THR A 1 3.76 18.60 3.72
C THR A 1 4.18 17.71 4.86
N LEU A 2 4.06 16.39 4.72
CA LEU A 2 4.37 15.44 5.78
C LEU A 2 5.90 15.23 5.83
N ASP A 3 6.51 15.28 7.01
CA ASP A 3 7.95 15.03 7.16
C ASP A 3 8.26 13.54 7.11
N LEU A 4 8.84 13.11 5.98
CA LEU A 4 9.15 11.70 5.71
C LEU A 4 10.25 11.15 6.64
N ALA A 5 11.18 11.98 7.10
CA ALA A 5 12.22 11.54 8.02
C ALA A 5 11.63 11.15 9.38
N THR A 6 10.75 11.99 9.92
CA THR A 6 9.99 11.69 11.15
C THR A 6 9.09 10.48 10.98
N LEU A 7 8.40 10.33 9.84
CA LEU A 7 7.58 9.14 9.57
C LEU A 7 8.41 7.86 9.53
N ARG A 8 9.57 7.88 8.88
CA ARG A 8 10.46 6.71 8.79
C ARG A 8 10.93 6.27 10.17
N ALA A 9 11.21 7.21 11.07
CA ALA A 9 11.59 6.92 12.44
C ALA A 9 10.43 6.38 13.29
N ARG A 10 9.21 6.89 13.09
CA ARG A 10 8.03 6.53 13.90
C ARG A 10 7.28 5.30 13.42
N LEU A 11 7.31 5.02 12.12
CA LEU A 11 6.56 3.95 11.48
C LEU A 11 7.49 3.08 10.64
N PRO A 12 8.32 2.23 11.26
CA PRO A 12 9.09 1.24 10.52
C PRO A 12 8.12 0.25 9.89
N LEU A 13 8.08 0.22 8.56
CA LEU A 13 7.34 -0.81 7.84
C LEU A 13 8.03 -2.16 8.10
N ASP A 14 7.28 -3.17 8.51
CA ASP A 14 7.80 -4.52 8.74
C ASP A 14 7.86 -5.35 7.43
N ASN A 15 7.89 -4.66 6.28
CA ASN A 15 7.88 -5.26 4.95
C ASN A 15 9.22 -5.93 4.61
N ASP A 16 10.31 -5.51 5.23
CA ASP A 16 11.64 -6.13 5.06
C ASP A 16 11.78 -7.45 5.84
N ARG A 17 10.78 -7.80 6.67
CA ARG A 17 10.83 -9.03 7.47
C ARG A 17 10.63 -10.25 6.56
N PRO A 18 11.51 -11.27 6.63
CA PRO A 18 11.34 -12.48 5.83
C PRO A 18 9.99 -13.15 6.11
N THR A 19 9.29 -13.54 5.05
CA THR A 19 8.13 -14.43 5.13
C THR A 19 8.59 -15.82 5.52
N LEU A 20 8.35 -16.19 6.78
CA LEU A 20 8.59 -17.55 7.25
C LEU A 20 7.44 -18.46 6.82
N PRO A 21 7.69 -19.78 6.70
CA PRO A 21 6.64 -20.74 6.37
C PRO A 21 5.44 -20.60 7.31
N ALA A 22 4.25 -20.60 6.72
CA ALA A 22 3.00 -20.61 7.46
C ALA A 22 2.62 -22.04 7.81
N HIS A 23 2.55 -22.35 9.10
CA HIS A 23 2.06 -23.63 9.59
C HIS A 23 0.53 -23.65 9.77
N GLN A 24 -0.11 -22.48 9.77
CA GLN A 24 -1.55 -22.32 9.94
C GLN A 24 -2.16 -21.72 8.66
N PRO A 25 -3.34 -22.21 8.23
CA PRO A 25 -4.03 -21.69 7.06
C PRO A 25 -4.70 -20.34 7.35
N LEU A 26 -5.19 -19.66 6.31
CA LEU A 26 -5.94 -18.39 6.38
C LEU A 26 -7.36 -18.52 6.97
N GLY A 27 -7.66 -19.61 7.67
CA GLY A 27 -9.01 -19.93 8.14
C GLY A 27 -9.97 -20.08 6.96
N ALA A 28 -11.12 -19.40 7.01
CA ALA A 28 -12.16 -19.47 5.98
C ALA A 28 -11.69 -19.02 4.58
N LEU A 29 -10.69 -18.13 4.51
CA LEU A 29 -10.14 -17.66 3.23
C LEU A 29 -9.26 -18.70 2.55
N ALA A 30 -8.86 -19.78 3.24
CA ALA A 30 -8.04 -20.84 2.67
C ALA A 30 -8.76 -21.67 1.58
N VAL A 31 -10.07 -21.51 1.42
CA VAL A 31 -10.84 -22.11 0.32
C VAL A 31 -10.61 -21.40 -1.02
N LEU A 32 -10.13 -20.15 -0.99
CA LEU A 32 -9.93 -19.36 -2.19
C LEU A 32 -8.58 -19.71 -2.84
N PRO A 33 -8.53 -19.86 -4.17
CA PRO A 33 -7.28 -19.83 -4.92
C PRO A 33 -6.49 -18.55 -4.67
N ASN A 34 -5.17 -18.63 -4.78
CA ASN A 34 -4.27 -17.50 -4.52
C ASN A 34 -4.57 -16.31 -5.45
N GLU A 35 -4.97 -16.56 -6.69
CA GLU A 35 -5.29 -15.53 -7.68
C GLU A 35 -6.50 -14.71 -7.22
N LEU A 36 -7.56 -15.38 -6.76
CA LEU A 36 -8.75 -14.70 -6.24
C LEU A 36 -8.43 -13.96 -4.94
N LEU A 37 -7.59 -14.55 -4.08
CA LEU A 37 -7.16 -13.90 -2.86
C LEU A 37 -6.37 -12.62 -3.14
N CYS A 38 -5.41 -12.66 -4.06
CA CYS A 38 -4.65 -11.48 -4.49
C CYS A 38 -5.57 -10.42 -5.10
N GLU A 39 -6.52 -10.80 -5.96
CA GLU A 39 -7.48 -9.89 -6.56
C GLU A 39 -8.37 -9.19 -5.52
N ILE A 40 -8.90 -9.94 -4.53
CA ILE A 40 -9.69 -9.37 -3.43
C ILE A 40 -8.84 -8.42 -2.62
N LEU A 41 -7.65 -8.86 -2.19
CA LEU A 41 -6.78 -8.07 -1.33
C LEU A 41 -6.23 -6.82 -2.03
N ALA A 42 -5.99 -6.86 -3.35
CA ALA A 42 -5.58 -5.67 -4.12
C ALA A 42 -6.63 -4.54 -4.09
N ASN A 43 -7.91 -4.90 -3.89
CA ASN A 43 -9.04 -3.98 -3.75
C ASN A 43 -9.33 -3.57 -2.30
N VAL A 44 -8.41 -3.84 -1.36
CA VAL A 44 -8.48 -3.38 0.04
C VAL A 44 -7.56 -2.18 0.23
N ASP A 45 -7.92 -1.27 1.13
CA ASP A 45 -7.07 -0.13 1.51
C ASP A 45 -5.79 -0.58 2.23
N ILE A 46 -4.75 0.25 2.17
CA ILE A 46 -3.42 -0.11 2.65
C ILE A 46 -3.38 -0.24 4.18
N ALA A 47 -4.18 0.53 4.91
CA ALA A 47 -4.24 0.45 6.36
C ALA A 47 -4.87 -0.89 6.82
N ALA A 48 -5.95 -1.31 6.15
CA ALA A 48 -6.55 -2.62 6.37
C ALA A 48 -5.63 -3.76 5.95
N LEU A 49 -4.93 -3.65 4.81
CA LEU A 49 -3.95 -4.65 4.37
C LEU A 49 -2.80 -4.81 5.36
N THR A 50 -2.22 -3.71 5.85
CA THR A 50 -1.13 -3.75 6.84
C THR A 50 -1.61 -4.32 8.18
N THR A 51 -2.87 -4.09 8.55
CA THR A 51 -3.49 -4.72 9.72
C THR A 51 -3.68 -6.22 9.51
N PHE A 52 -4.23 -6.63 8.35
CA PHE A 52 -4.43 -8.03 7.99
C PHE A 52 -3.12 -8.81 7.91
N ARG A 53 -2.07 -8.20 7.32
CA ARG A 53 -0.70 -8.73 7.23
C ARG A 53 -0.15 -9.16 8.60
N ARG A 54 -0.57 -8.50 9.68
CA ARG A 54 -0.13 -8.78 11.06
C ARG A 54 -0.92 -9.89 11.76
N ALA A 55 -2.04 -10.35 11.19
CA ALA A 55 -2.92 -11.33 11.83
C ALA A 55 -2.23 -12.69 12.02
N ASN A 56 -1.58 -13.21 10.98
CA ASN A 56 -0.78 -14.43 11.05
C ASN A 56 0.23 -14.51 9.89
N ARG A 57 1.05 -15.57 9.85
CA ARG A 57 2.08 -15.74 8.80
C ARG A 57 1.51 -15.98 7.40
N ALA A 58 0.36 -16.64 7.29
CA ALA A 58 -0.29 -16.88 6.01
C ALA A 58 -0.89 -15.58 5.44
N ALA A 59 -1.48 -14.74 6.29
CA ALA A 59 -1.95 -13.41 5.93
C ALA A 59 -0.80 -12.52 5.49
N ARG A 60 0.36 -12.60 6.18
CA ARG A 60 1.57 -11.93 5.72
C ARG A 60 1.96 -12.37 4.30
N ALA A 61 2.08 -13.68 4.08
CA ALA A 61 2.44 -14.22 2.78
C ALA A 61 1.44 -13.83 1.67
N ALA A 62 0.14 -13.83 1.98
CA ALA A 62 -0.92 -13.45 1.04
C ALA A 62 -0.88 -11.97 0.65
N VAL A 63 -0.57 -11.07 1.60
CA VAL A 63 -0.40 -9.64 1.29
C VAL A 63 0.88 -9.41 0.50
N ASP A 64 1.97 -10.08 0.87
CA ASP A 64 3.27 -9.95 0.19
C ASP A 64 3.26 -10.53 -1.24
N SER A 65 2.31 -11.42 -1.56
CA SER A 65 2.11 -11.95 -2.91
C SER A 65 1.32 -11.04 -3.85
N ILE A 66 0.77 -9.93 -3.36
CA ILE A 66 0.04 -8.96 -4.19
C ILE A 66 1.06 -8.16 -5.02
N PRO A 67 1.03 -8.22 -6.36
CA PRO A 67 2.01 -7.54 -7.21
C PRO A 67 2.06 -6.02 -7.00
N GLU A 68 0.90 -5.38 -6.87
CA GLU A 68 0.76 -3.94 -6.63
C GLU A 68 1.38 -3.55 -5.30
N TYR A 69 1.10 -4.31 -4.23
CA TYR A 69 1.65 -4.06 -2.90
C TYR A 69 3.17 -4.23 -2.89
N ALA A 70 3.68 -5.34 -3.46
CA ALA A 70 5.12 -5.60 -3.55
C ALA A 70 5.85 -4.48 -4.31
N THR A 71 5.24 -3.98 -5.39
CA THR A 71 5.79 -2.86 -6.17
C THR A 71 5.85 -1.58 -5.34
N LEU A 72 4.78 -1.25 -4.62
CA LEU A 72 4.71 -0.07 -3.75
C LEU A 72 5.74 -0.13 -2.61
N VAL A 73 5.91 -1.29 -1.98
CA VAL A 73 6.92 -1.49 -0.93
C VAL A 73 8.32 -1.20 -1.44
N LYS A 74 8.63 -1.66 -2.65
CA LYS A 74 9.96 -1.51 -3.26
C LYS A 74 10.23 -0.10 -3.76
N SER A 75 9.25 0.54 -4.38
CA SER A 75 9.44 1.80 -5.13
C SER A 75 9.05 3.05 -4.33
N HIS A 76 8.02 2.96 -3.48
CA HIS A 76 7.42 4.11 -2.79
C HIS A 76 7.13 3.84 -1.30
N PRO A 77 8.11 3.34 -0.52
CA PRO A 77 7.88 3.00 0.89
C PRO A 77 7.49 4.21 1.74
N ASP A 78 7.92 5.42 1.38
CA ASP A 78 7.58 6.64 2.10
C ASP A 78 6.11 7.04 1.89
N VAL A 79 5.56 6.81 0.69
CA VAL A 79 4.14 7.02 0.42
C VAL A 79 3.31 6.02 1.23
N LEU A 80 3.71 4.74 1.25
CA LEU A 80 3.06 3.73 2.09
C LEU A 80 3.03 4.14 3.57
N ARG A 81 4.15 4.64 4.12
CA ARG A 81 4.18 5.15 5.49
C ARG A 81 3.20 6.29 5.70
N ALA A 82 3.11 7.21 4.75
CA ALA A 82 2.18 8.33 4.81
C ALA A 82 0.71 7.88 4.78
N VAL A 83 0.37 6.91 3.92
CA VAL A 83 -0.98 6.32 3.86
C VAL A 83 -1.35 5.65 5.18
N VAL A 84 -0.46 4.81 5.72
CA VAL A 84 -0.72 4.10 6.99
C VAL A 84 -0.79 5.07 8.16
N ALA A 85 0.12 6.06 8.24
CA ALA A 85 0.11 7.06 9.31
C ALA A 85 -1.13 7.97 9.28
N SER A 86 -1.67 8.24 8.09
CA SER A 86 -2.91 9.03 7.93
C SER A 86 -4.18 8.19 8.02
N SER A 87 -4.07 6.85 8.07
CA SER A 87 -5.21 5.92 8.01
C SER A 87 -6.15 6.22 6.84
N ALA A 88 -5.58 6.51 5.67
CA ALA A 88 -6.39 6.81 4.49
C ALA A 88 -7.08 5.53 3.97
N THR A 89 -8.41 5.57 3.90
CA THR A 89 -9.28 4.44 3.53
C THR A 89 -10.10 4.70 2.26
N SER A 90 -9.95 5.87 1.64
CA SER A 90 -10.75 6.29 0.48
C SER A 90 -10.34 5.64 -0.84
N TYR A 91 -9.26 4.86 -0.86
CA TYR A 91 -8.71 4.22 -2.05
C TYR A 91 -8.00 2.92 -1.70
N THR A 92 -7.93 2.04 -2.69
CA THR A 92 -7.36 0.70 -2.55
C THR A 92 -5.85 0.68 -2.83
N CYS A 93 -5.20 -0.44 -2.53
CA CYS A 93 -3.82 -0.70 -2.94
C CYS A 93 -3.65 -0.56 -4.47
N ARG A 94 -4.60 -1.10 -5.23
CA ARG A 94 -4.63 -1.02 -6.69
C ARG A 94 -4.73 0.43 -7.18
N ASP A 95 -5.60 1.24 -6.59
CA ASP A 95 -5.75 2.66 -6.96
C ASP A 95 -4.47 3.44 -6.73
N LEU A 96 -3.83 3.26 -5.56
CA LEU A 96 -2.55 3.92 -5.27
C LEU A 96 -1.45 3.49 -6.23
N HIS A 97 -1.35 2.20 -6.50
CA HIS A 97 -0.38 1.68 -7.44
C HIS A 97 -0.59 2.26 -8.84
N ALA A 98 -1.83 2.28 -9.34
CA ALA A 98 -2.16 2.84 -10.64
C ALA A 98 -1.84 4.34 -10.73
N GLU A 99 -2.16 5.12 -9.70
CA GLU A 99 -1.84 6.56 -9.68
C GLU A 99 -0.32 6.80 -9.67
N LEU A 100 0.45 6.01 -8.90
CA LEU A 100 1.90 6.14 -8.80
C LEU A 100 2.67 5.60 -10.01
N GLN A 101 2.01 4.91 -10.94
CA GLN A 101 2.59 4.62 -12.26
C GLN A 101 2.64 5.86 -13.16
N ASN A 102 1.92 6.92 -12.81
CA ASN A 102 1.94 8.19 -13.53
C ASN A 102 3.00 9.13 -12.94
N THR A 103 3.42 10.13 -13.72
CA THR A 103 4.32 11.21 -13.28
C THR A 103 3.69 12.59 -13.41
N LYS A 104 2.46 12.67 -13.93
CA LYS A 104 1.78 13.91 -14.26
C LYS A 104 0.76 14.31 -13.21
N CYS A 105 0.63 15.62 -13.02
CA CYS A 105 -0.37 16.22 -12.17
C CYS A 105 -1.76 15.99 -12.75
N ARG A 106 -2.67 15.45 -11.94
CA ARG A 106 -4.05 15.15 -12.32
C ARG A 106 -4.82 16.37 -12.86
N LYS A 107 -4.50 17.59 -12.40
CA LYS A 107 -5.24 18.82 -12.77
C LYS A 107 -4.69 19.52 -14.02
N CYS A 108 -3.37 19.57 -14.20
CA CYS A 108 -2.74 20.41 -15.23
C CYS A 108 -1.72 19.66 -16.12
N SER A 109 -1.53 18.36 -15.89
CA SER A 109 -0.60 17.50 -16.63
C SER A 109 0.88 17.92 -16.59
N ALA A 110 1.25 18.91 -15.77
CA ALA A 110 2.64 19.21 -15.44
C ALA A 110 3.25 18.09 -14.58
N GLU A 111 4.56 18.12 -14.34
CA GLU A 111 5.20 17.11 -13.47
C GLU A 111 4.64 17.18 -12.04
N ALA A 112 4.18 16.04 -11.54
CA ALA A 112 3.68 15.92 -10.17
C ALA A 112 4.84 15.89 -9.18
N THR A 113 4.62 16.50 -8.02
CA THR A 113 5.63 16.55 -6.96
C THR A 113 5.11 16.04 -5.62
N HIS A 114 3.80 15.85 -5.49
CA HIS A 114 3.16 15.40 -4.26
C HIS A 114 2.04 14.42 -4.58
N VAL A 115 1.77 13.51 -3.64
CA VAL A 115 0.54 12.71 -3.60
C VAL A 115 -0.42 13.36 -2.62
N TYR A 116 -1.63 13.69 -3.08
CA TYR A 116 -2.69 14.15 -2.20
C TYR A 116 -3.38 12.94 -1.56
N LEU A 117 -3.01 12.65 -0.31
CA LEU A 117 -3.40 11.43 0.41
C LEU A 117 -4.90 11.29 0.66
N ILE A 118 -5.72 12.34 0.52
CA ILE A 118 -7.17 12.24 0.75
C ILE A 118 -7.86 11.62 -0.47
N THR A 119 -7.43 11.98 -1.69
CA THR A 119 -8.07 11.53 -2.93
C THR A 119 -7.19 10.61 -3.77
N CYS A 120 -5.98 10.29 -3.30
CA CYS A 120 -5.00 9.50 -4.06
C CYS A 120 -4.71 10.10 -5.45
N HIS A 121 -4.36 11.38 -5.50
CA HIS A 121 -4.01 12.03 -6.77
C HIS A 121 -2.62 12.66 -6.74
N LEU A 122 -1.90 12.50 -7.84
CA LEU A 122 -0.66 13.20 -8.08
C LEU A 122 -0.92 14.67 -8.41
N VAL A 123 -0.27 15.57 -7.69
CA VAL A 123 -0.41 17.02 -7.85
C VAL A 123 0.94 17.71 -7.88
N CYS A 124 1.06 18.74 -8.72
CA CYS A 124 2.22 19.61 -8.74
C CYS A 124 2.10 20.68 -7.63
N ARG A 125 3.21 21.35 -7.31
CA ARG A 125 3.27 22.39 -6.27
C ARG A 125 2.29 23.56 -6.47
N ARG A 126 1.86 23.83 -7.72
CA ARG A 126 0.92 24.92 -8.04
C ARG A 126 -0.55 24.50 -7.86
N CYS A 127 -0.84 23.21 -7.93
CA CYS A 127 -2.19 22.65 -7.93
C CYS A 127 -2.57 22.00 -6.59
N PHE A 128 -1.59 21.85 -5.70
CA PHE A 128 -1.73 21.45 -4.30
C PHE A 128 -2.39 22.57 -3.48
#